data_AF-A0A4Q3JW90-F1
#
_entry.id   AF-A0A4Q3JW90-F1
#
_cell.length_a   1.000
_cell.length_b   1.000
_cell.length_c   1.000
_cell.angle_alpha   90.00
_cell.angle_beta   90.00
_cell.angle_gamma   90.00
#
_symmetry.space_group_name_H-M   'P 1'
#
loop_
_entity.id
_entity.type
_entity.pdbx_description
1 polymer ?
#
loop_
_entity_poly.entity_id
_entity_poly.type
_entity_poly.pdbx_seq_one_letter_code
_entity_poly.pdbx_strand_id
1 'polypeptide(L)' 'MDDSLHVSPVPAWASFFTSEQYGVFVTLVEADLRQRGLVVSPGDGVVNARQPDGRVHCFGLQNLAQLCQHRPVAEWPAM' A
#
# COMPACT_ATOMS: atom_id res chain seq x y z
N MET A 1 6.22 -20.60 -17.55
CA MET A 1 5.81 -19.20 -17.45
C MET A 1 5.03 -19.12 -16.16
N ASP A 2 5.72 -18.71 -15.11
CA ASP A 2 5.20 -18.72 -13.74
C ASP A 2 4.30 -17.50 -13.57
N ASP A 3 2.99 -17.72 -13.58
CA ASP A 3 1.98 -16.70 -13.34
C ASP A 3 1.90 -16.45 -11.82
N SER A 4 2.90 -15.75 -11.30
CA SER A 4 2.94 -15.30 -9.90
C SER A 4 2.30 -13.91 -9.81
N LEU A 5 1.03 -13.77 -10.21
CA LEU A 5 0.19 -12.69 -9.70
C LEU A 5 -0.08 -13.01 -8.22
N HIS A 6 0.74 -12.47 -7.33
CA HIS A 6 0.46 -12.49 -5.89
C HIS A 6 -0.83 -11.68 -5.65
N VAL A 7 -1.99 -12.35 -5.76
CA VAL A 7 -3.21 -11.93 -5.09
C VAL A 7 -2.90 -12.00 -3.61
N SER A 8 -2.45 -10.88 -3.05
CA SER A 8 -2.43 -10.71 -1.61
C SER A 8 -3.88 -10.74 -1.15
N PRO A 9 -4.32 -11.75 -0.37
CA PRO A 9 -5.67 -11.76 0.17
C PRO A 9 -5.89 -10.48 0.96
N VAL A 10 -7.08 -9.86 0.82
CA VAL A 10 -7.40 -8.63 1.54
C VAL A 10 -7.32 -8.90 3.04
N PRO A 11 -6.46 -8.19 3.79
CA PRO A 11 -6.31 -8.42 5.21
C PRO A 11 -7.51 -7.91 5.99
N ALA A 12 -7.74 -8.44 7.20
CA ALA A 12 -8.92 -8.13 8.02
C ALA A 12 -9.09 -6.62 8.29
N TRP A 13 -7.98 -5.89 8.48
CA TRP A 13 -7.99 -4.44 8.71
C TRP A 13 -8.41 -3.63 7.46
N ALA A 14 -8.33 -4.23 6.27
CA ALA A 14 -8.69 -3.64 4.99
C ALA A 14 -9.91 -4.32 4.35
N SER A 15 -10.70 -5.07 5.13
CA SER A 15 -11.82 -5.92 4.65
C SER A 15 -12.94 -5.18 3.90
N PHE A 16 -12.92 -3.85 3.92
CA PHE A 16 -13.80 -2.99 3.12
C PHE A 16 -13.40 -2.90 1.64
N PHE A 17 -12.17 -3.31 1.28
CA PHE A 17 -11.75 -3.43 -0.11
C PHE A 17 -12.14 -4.78 -0.71
N THR A 18 -12.42 -4.77 -2.01
CA THR A 18 -12.29 -5.96 -2.85
C THR A 18 -10.81 -6.31 -3.07
N SER A 19 -10.50 -7.54 -3.49
CA SER A 19 -9.11 -7.94 -3.81
C SER A 19 -8.46 -7.05 -4.87
N GLU A 20 -9.23 -6.61 -5.87
CA GLU A 20 -8.76 -5.70 -6.91
C GLU A 20 -8.43 -4.32 -6.34
N GLN A 21 -9.35 -3.74 -5.56
CA GLN A 21 -9.14 -2.46 -4.90
C GLN A 21 -7.92 -2.48 -3.97
N TYR A 22 -7.77 -3.55 -3.18
CA TYR A 22 -6.61 -3.69 -2.30
C TYR A 22 -5.30 -3.79 -3.09
N GLY A 23 -5.29 -4.53 -4.21
CA GLY A 23 -4.12 -4.61 -5.09
C GLY A 23 -3.73 -3.25 -5.68
N VAL A 24 -4.71 -2.46 -6.11
CA VAL A 24 -4.47 -1.08 -6.59
C VAL A 24 -3.95 -0.19 -5.47
N PHE A 25 -4.55 -0.26 -4.29
CA PHE A 25 -4.13 0.51 -3.11
C PHE A 25 -2.67 0.26 -2.75
N VAL A 26 -2.27 -1.01 -2.60
CA VAL A 26 -0.88 -1.38 -2.26
C VAL A 26 0.08 -0.92 -3.35
N THR A 27 -0.29 -1.11 -4.62
CA THR A 27 0.52 -0.69 -5.77
C THR A 27 0.80 0.83 -5.74
N LEU A 28 -0.23 1.64 -5.47
CA LEU A 28 -0.10 3.10 -5.41
C LEU A 28 0.77 3.54 -4.22
N VAL A 29 0.57 2.95 -3.04
CA VAL A 29 1.38 3.24 -1.85
C VAL A 29 2.85 2.89 -2.09
N GLU A 30 3.14 1.72 -2.64
CA GLU A 30 4.52 1.33 -2.95
C GLU A 30 5.15 2.24 -3.99
N ALA A 31 4.40 2.62 -5.03
CA ALA A 31 4.88 3.51 -6.08
C ALA A 31 5.23 4.89 -5.53
N ASP A 32 4.36 5.50 -4.71
CA ASP A 32 4.62 6.79 -4.09
C ASP A 32 5.86 6.76 -3.18
N LEU A 33 5.98 5.75 -2.31
CA LEU A 33 7.13 5.65 -1.41
C LEU A 33 8.44 5.39 -2.17
N ARG A 34 8.41 4.58 -3.23
CA ARG A 34 9.58 4.36 -4.10
C ARG A 34 9.96 5.62 -4.88
N GLN A 35 8.97 6.40 -5.35
CA GLN A 35 9.21 7.68 -6.03
C GLN A 35 9.90 8.69 -5.09
N ARG A 36 9.66 8.59 -3.77
CA ARG A 36 10.36 9.36 -2.74
C ARG A 36 11.77 8.83 -2.42
N GLY A 37 12.25 7.82 -3.13
CA GLY A 37 13.57 7.22 -2.94
C GLY A 37 13.69 6.31 -1.71
N LEU A 38 12.57 5.81 -1.19
CA LEU A 38 12.55 4.94 -0.02
C LEU A 38 12.60 3.47 -0.43
N VAL A 39 13.34 2.65 0.32
CA VAL A 39 13.27 1.19 0.18
C VAL A 39 12.10 0.69 1.00
N VAL A 40 11.13 0.09 0.32
CA VAL A 40 9.83 -0.28 0.89
C VAL A 40 9.80 -1.77 1.22
N SER A 41 9.39 -2.10 2.44
CA SER A 41 9.11 -3.48 2.87
C SER A 41 7.70 -3.54 3.48
N PRO A 42 6.74 -4.23 2.83
CA PRO A 42 5.39 -4.37 3.35
C PRO A 42 5.37 -5.22 4.64
N GLY A 43 4.52 -4.83 5.58
CA GLY A 43 4.20 -5.57 6.79
C GLY A 43 2.69 -5.71 6.97
N ASP A 44 2.24 -6.32 8.07
CA ASP A 44 0.81 -6.45 8.34
C ASP A 44 0.22 -5.10 8.81
N GLY A 45 -0.60 -4.49 7.97
CA GLY A 45 -1.25 -3.19 8.27
C GLY A 45 -0.32 -1.99 8.24
N VAL A 46 0.95 -2.21 7.91
CA VAL A 46 2.00 -1.19 7.90
C VAL A 46 2.92 -1.34 6.70
N VAL A 47 3.61 -0.28 6.35
CA VAL A 47 4.72 -0.32 5.42
C VAL A 47 5.97 0.27 6.05
N ASN A 48 7.06 -0.50 6.04
CA ASN A 48 8.34 -0.05 6.54
C ASN A 48 9.11 0.60 5.39
N ALA A 49 9.40 1.88 5.51
CA ALA A 49 10.15 2.65 4.53
C ALA A 49 11.52 3.01 5.10
N ARG A 50 12.58 2.52 4.46
CA ARG A 50 13.96 2.83 4.82
C ARG A 50 14.47 4.01 3.99
N GLN A 51 14.98 5.03 4.68
CA GLN A 51 15.67 6.18 4.09
C GLN A 51 17.11 5.83 3.71
N PRO A 52 17.75 6.60 2.80
CA PRO A 52 19.15 6.40 2.43
C PRO A 52 20.14 6.51 3.60
N ASP A 53 19.80 7.27 4.65
CA ASP A 53 20.61 7.41 5.87
C ASP A 53 20.46 6.21 6.84
N GLY A 54 19.68 5.20 6.46
CA GLY A 54 19.45 3.98 7.21
C GLY A 54 18.26 4.03 8.18
N ARG A 55 17.63 5.21 8.40
CA ARG A 55 16.45 5.33 9.26
C ARG A 55 15.26 4.59 8.67
N VAL A 56 14.48 3.94 9.52
CA VAL A 56 13.26 3.23 9.13
C VAL A 56 12.06 3.94 9.72
N HIS A 57 11.11 4.31 8.86
CA HIS A 57 9.81 4.82 9.26
C HIS A 57 8.76 3.76 9.01
N CYS A 58 7.86 3.57 9.98
CA CYS A 58 6.73 2.67 9.87
C CYS A 58 5.47 3.50 9.61
N PHE A 59 4.86 3.32 8.46
CA PHE A 59 3.62 4.00 8.10
C PHE A 59 2.44 3.05 8.26
N GLY A 60 1.49 3.42 9.11
CA GLY A 60 0.22 2.69 9.25
C GLY A 60 -0.66 2.88 8.02
N LEU A 61 -1.10 1.78 7.41
CA LEU A 61 -1.89 1.81 6.19
C LEU A 61 -3.38 1.95 6.46
N GLN A 62 -3.85 1.63 7.66
CA GLN A 62 -5.28 1.59 7.98
C GLN A 62 -5.97 2.95 7.77
N ASN A 63 -5.39 4.04 8.27
CA ASN A 63 -5.98 5.37 8.14
C ASN A 63 -6.01 5.81 6.67
N LEU A 64 -4.93 5.55 5.93
CA LEU A 64 -4.87 5.87 4.50
C LEU A 64 -5.90 5.05 3.71
N ALA A 65 -5.99 3.76 3.98
CA ALA A 65 -6.97 2.86 3.35
C ALA A 65 -8.41 3.30 3.63
N GLN A 66 -8.73 3.73 4.85
CA GLN A 66 -10.03 4.30 5.18
C GLN A 66 -10.33 5.57 4.37
N LEU A 67 -9.36 6.48 4.22
CA LEU A 67 -9.55 7.68 3.41
C LEU A 67 -9.75 7.34 1.93
N CYS A 68 -8.98 6.40 1.38
CA CYS A 68 -9.12 5.93 0.01
C CYS A 68 -10.49 5.27 -0.23
N GLN A 69 -10.97 4.42 0.68
CA GLN A 69 -12.27 3.74 0.56
C GLN A 69 -13.45 4.71 0.37
N HIS A 70 -13.34 5.95 0.86
CA HIS A 70 -14.39 6.96 0.77
C HIS A 70 -14.37 7.73 -0.57
N ARG A 71 -13.45 7.40 -1.48
CA ARG A 71 -13.29 8.07 -2.78
C ARG A 71 -13.24 7.06 -3.94
N PRO A 72 -13.62 7.46 -5.16
CA PRO A 72 -13.39 6.67 -6.36
C PRO A 72 -11.91 6.28 -6.49
N VAL A 73 -11.63 5.05 -6.94
CA VAL A 73 -10.25 4.54 -7.14
C VAL A 73 -9.40 5.46 -8.01
N ALA A 74 -10.03 6.12 -9.00
CA ALA A 74 -9.37 7.09 -9.88
C ALA A 74 -8.81 8.34 -9.15
N GLU A 75 -9.30 8.65 -7.95
CA GLU A 75 -8.82 9.79 -7.15
C GLU A 75 -7.65 9.42 -6.22
N TRP A 76 -7.40 8.14 -5.99
CA TRP A 76 -6.39 7.69 -5.02
C TRP A 76 -4.96 8.15 -5.32
N PRO A 77 -4.49 8.24 -6.59
CA PRO A 77 -3.14 8.72 -6.87
C PRO A 77 -2.87 10.18 -6.43
N ALA A 78 -3.90 10.96 -6.13
CA ALA A 78 -3.80 12.35 -5.68
C ALA A 78 -3.87 12.51 -4.15
N MET A 79 -3.99 11.40 -3.40
CA MET A 79 -4.04 11.38 -1.93
C MET A 79 -2.65 11.25 -1.34
#